data_AF-A0A1X7VDR3-F1
#
_entry.id   AF-A0A1X7VDR3-F1
#
_cell.length_a   1.000
_cell.length_b   1.000
_cell.length_c   1.000
_cell.angle_alpha   90.00
_cell.angle_beta   90.00
_cell.angle_gamma   90.00
#
_symmetry.space_group_name_H-M   'P 1'
#
loop_
_entity.id
_entity.type
_entity.pdbx_description
1 polymer ?
#
loop_
_entity_poly.entity_id
_entity_poly.type
_entity_poly.pdbx_seq_one_letter_code
_entity_poly.pdbx_strand_id
1 'polypeptide(L)'
;MFTMSAIDPALLILVNIYADKFRDEQGTKVYNNGVMQVSVFVSVNYNGEASENEIIEYVQKHVVIYSLNFEEDVKWTKSTKDNGFHHDIDRAANTKFNASMPPKIISDIRAPLYFTIPGGTAEGEHRWIAKLNGKQTNVNTPLTVTVKGFEVSADQLEIVERAEVDCHKLRVLKYRGDAPFPDSQKLMNCIHYKGIKFIGSGGNSWVSMAMSTKGHKLGVFVDHNVKSNIKIAKAGHFHYSHEMDKQDIEDSGVANWITCDCLDKSLDFTNKDITEAWNKGVVMVMVHSSSVKNNDKRI
;
A
#
# COMPACT_ATOMS: atom_id res chain seq x y z
N MET A 1 -15.20 21.57 -32.97
CA MET A 1 -14.79 20.58 -31.95
C MET A 1 -13.29 20.43 -32.11
N PHE A 2 -12.50 21.15 -31.30
CA PHE A 2 -11.04 21.12 -31.39
C PHE A 2 -10.53 20.08 -30.39
N THR A 3 -9.94 19.00 -30.91
CA THR A 3 -9.30 17.95 -30.11
C THR A 3 -7.81 17.91 -30.41
N MET A 4 -7.04 17.88 -29.31
CA MET A 4 -5.61 17.68 -29.13
C MET A 4 -4.69 18.87 -29.47
N SER A 5 -4.44 19.72 -28.46
CA SER A 5 -3.13 20.35 -28.32
C SER A 5 -2.13 19.24 -27.98
N ALA A 6 -1.46 18.69 -28.99
CA ALA A 6 -0.33 17.80 -28.75
C ALA A 6 0.78 18.62 -28.10
N ILE A 7 1.22 18.22 -26.91
CA ILE A 7 2.34 18.89 -26.23
C ILE A 7 3.54 18.93 -27.16
N ASP A 8 4.11 20.13 -27.32
CA ASP A 8 5.39 20.30 -28.00
C ASP A 8 6.52 20.02 -26.99
N PRO A 9 7.25 18.90 -27.12
CA PRO A 9 8.31 18.53 -26.19
C PRO A 9 9.43 19.57 -26.10
N ALA A 10 9.63 20.40 -27.14
CA ALA A 10 10.67 21.41 -27.20
C ALA A 10 10.37 22.63 -26.32
N LEU A 11 9.10 22.88 -26.01
CA LEU A 11 8.65 23.98 -25.15
C LEU A 11 8.65 23.62 -23.65
N LEU A 12 8.98 22.36 -23.33
CA LEU A 12 9.02 21.85 -21.97
C LEU A 12 10.45 21.93 -21.41
N ILE A 13 10.58 22.62 -20.28
CA ILE A 13 11.84 22.82 -19.58
C ILE A 13 11.80 22.01 -18.29
N LEU A 14 12.64 20.97 -18.21
CA LEU A 14 12.81 20.21 -16.97
C LEU A 14 13.56 21.06 -15.93
N VAL A 15 12.94 21.30 -14.78
CA VAL A 15 13.47 22.17 -13.73
C VAL A 15 14.19 21.33 -12.68
N ASN A 16 13.45 20.50 -11.94
CA ASN A 16 14.03 19.65 -10.89
C ASN A 16 13.10 18.49 -10.50
N ILE A 17 13.52 17.73 -9.48
CA ILE A 17 12.77 16.65 -8.85
C ILE A 17 12.65 16.93 -7.34
N TYR A 18 11.45 16.80 -6.79
CA TYR A 18 11.15 17.12 -5.40
C TYR A 18 10.43 15.98 -4.67
N ALA A 19 10.51 15.98 -3.35
CA ALA A 19 9.77 15.09 -2.45
C ALA A 19 8.37 15.62 -2.11
N ASP A 20 8.09 16.89 -2.41
CA ASP A 20 6.85 17.59 -2.02
C ASP A 20 6.23 18.33 -3.22
N LYS A 21 4.90 18.44 -3.23
CA LYS A 21 4.14 19.09 -4.30
C LYS A 21 4.28 20.61 -4.32
N PHE A 22 4.53 21.23 -3.18
CA PHE A 22 4.46 22.69 -3.01
C PHE A 22 5.78 23.30 -2.52
N ARG A 23 6.69 22.49 -1.99
CA ARG A 23 7.99 22.93 -1.43
C ARG A 23 9.16 22.39 -2.22
N ASP A 24 10.28 23.10 -2.21
CA ASP A 24 11.48 22.73 -2.97
C ASP A 24 12.33 21.67 -2.24
N GLU A 25 11.64 20.74 -1.61
CA GLU A 25 12.27 19.75 -0.79
C GLU A 25 12.87 18.63 -1.62
N GLN A 26 14.13 18.31 -1.35
CA GLN A 26 14.91 17.31 -2.06
C GLN A 26 15.22 16.11 -1.15
N GLY A 27 14.43 15.90 -0.09
CA GLY A 27 14.66 14.84 0.88
C GLY A 27 13.36 14.21 1.36
N THR A 28 13.29 12.89 1.39
CA THR A 28 12.20 12.14 2.05
C THR A 28 12.74 10.88 2.71
N LYS A 29 12.03 10.40 3.72
CA LYS A 29 12.36 9.16 4.43
C LYS A 29 11.18 8.21 4.42
N VAL A 30 11.42 6.95 4.08
CA VAL A 30 10.40 5.90 4.00
C VAL A 30 10.89 4.62 4.69
N TYR A 31 9.98 3.74 5.11
CA TYR A 31 10.34 2.43 5.66
C TYR A 31 10.48 1.37 4.56
N ASN A 32 11.40 0.44 4.77
CA ASN A 32 11.60 -0.75 3.95
C ASN A 32 10.54 -1.84 4.21
N ASN A 33 9.26 -1.51 4.13
CA ASN A 33 8.17 -2.43 4.45
C ASN A 33 7.50 -3.08 3.21
N GLY A 34 7.99 -2.79 2.00
CA GLY A 34 7.46 -3.35 0.75
C GLY A 34 6.14 -2.75 0.26
N VAL A 35 5.56 -1.79 0.98
CA VAL A 35 4.27 -1.17 0.61
C VAL A 35 4.31 0.36 0.61
N MET A 36 5.20 0.97 1.38
CA MET A 36 5.39 2.42 1.29
C MET A 36 5.82 2.79 -0.12
N GLN A 37 5.22 3.86 -0.61
CA GLN A 37 5.63 4.51 -1.84
C GLN A 37 6.42 5.77 -1.49
N VAL A 38 7.45 6.04 -2.27
CA VAL A 38 8.08 7.35 -2.30
C VAL A 38 7.30 8.23 -3.26
N SER A 39 6.84 9.38 -2.78
CA SER A 39 6.28 10.43 -3.63
C SER A 39 7.39 11.26 -4.25
N VAL A 40 7.31 11.42 -5.56
CA VAL A 40 8.25 12.16 -6.38
C VAL A 40 7.48 13.16 -7.22
N PHE A 41 7.92 14.41 -7.24
CA PHE A 41 7.30 15.48 -8.00
C PHE A 41 8.31 16.02 -9.01
N VAL A 42 8.14 15.63 -10.27
CA VAL A 42 8.98 16.14 -11.37
C VAL A 42 8.44 17.50 -11.76
N SER A 43 9.27 18.53 -11.59
CA SER A 43 8.92 19.92 -11.86
C SER A 43 9.39 20.32 -13.25
N VAL A 44 8.49 20.92 -14.02
CA VAL A 44 8.72 21.40 -15.37
C VAL A 44 8.08 22.77 -15.56
N ASN A 45 8.69 23.58 -16.44
CA ASN A 45 8.02 24.76 -17.00
C ASN A 45 7.58 24.45 -18.43
N TYR A 46 6.48 25.05 -18.86
CA TYR A 46 5.97 24.91 -20.22
C TYR A 46 5.55 26.26 -20.78
N ASN A 47 6.01 26.58 -21.99
CA ASN A 47 5.77 27.87 -22.65
C ASN A 47 4.74 27.79 -23.79
N GLY A 48 4.06 26.65 -23.97
CA GLY A 48 3.01 26.48 -24.99
C GLY A 48 1.59 26.63 -24.42
N GLU A 49 0.59 26.28 -25.23
CA GLU A 49 -0.84 26.47 -24.91
C GLU A 49 -1.53 25.22 -24.30
N ALA A 50 -0.81 24.11 -24.13
CA ALA A 50 -1.34 22.90 -23.49
C ALA A 50 -1.73 23.14 -22.03
N SER A 51 -2.76 22.44 -21.58
CA SER A 51 -3.23 22.51 -20.19
C SER A 51 -2.27 21.82 -19.21
N GLU A 52 -2.31 22.21 -17.93
CA GLU A 52 -1.50 21.58 -16.88
C GLU A 52 -1.68 20.05 -16.81
N ASN A 53 -2.91 19.56 -16.99
CA ASN A 53 -3.21 18.13 -16.96
C ASN A 53 -2.54 17.38 -18.13
N GLU A 54 -2.61 17.94 -19.35
CA GLU A 54 -1.91 17.37 -20.50
C GLU A 54 -0.39 17.31 -20.20
N ILE A 55 0.16 18.36 -19.59
CA ILE A 55 1.60 18.45 -19.26
C ILE A 55 1.98 17.40 -18.22
N ILE A 56 1.19 17.25 -17.16
CA ILE A 56 1.38 16.22 -16.13
C ILE A 56 1.36 14.82 -16.75
N GLU A 57 0.34 14.51 -17.56
CA GLU A 57 0.22 13.20 -18.22
C GLU A 57 1.41 12.91 -19.13
N TYR A 58 1.85 13.91 -19.90
CA TYR A 58 3.03 13.79 -20.74
C TYR A 58 4.30 13.52 -19.92
N VAL A 59 4.55 14.30 -18.86
CA VAL A 59 5.72 14.11 -18.00
C VAL A 59 5.68 12.73 -17.34
N GLN A 60 4.55 12.33 -16.76
CA GLN A 60 4.39 11.02 -16.12
C GLN A 60 4.71 9.87 -17.08
N LYS A 61 4.31 9.98 -18.34
CA LYS A 61 4.52 8.96 -19.38
C LYS A 61 5.96 8.89 -19.87
N HIS A 62 6.67 10.02 -19.99
CA HIS A 62 7.96 10.07 -20.69
C HIS A 62 9.17 10.28 -19.79
N VAL A 63 8.98 10.73 -18.54
CA VAL A 63 10.11 10.94 -17.61
C VAL A 63 10.69 9.61 -17.13
N VAL A 64 12.02 9.57 -17.11
CA VAL A 64 12.84 8.49 -16.54
C VAL A 64 13.47 9.01 -15.25
N ILE A 65 13.37 8.23 -14.18
CA ILE A 65 14.06 8.51 -12.92
C ILE A 65 15.33 7.66 -12.89
N TYR A 66 16.47 8.31 -12.67
CA TYR A 66 17.79 7.69 -12.73
C TYR A 66 18.47 7.77 -11.38
N SER A 67 19.01 6.64 -10.93
CA SER A 67 19.77 6.52 -9.69
C SER A 67 21.22 6.93 -9.91
N LEU A 68 21.69 7.90 -9.13
CA LEU A 68 23.10 8.27 -9.09
C LEU A 68 23.94 7.26 -8.32
N ASN A 69 23.35 6.51 -7.36
CA ASN A 69 24.09 5.51 -6.59
C ASN A 69 24.46 4.28 -7.42
N PHE A 70 23.57 3.89 -8.35
CA PHE A 70 23.72 2.67 -9.15
C PHE A 70 24.00 2.95 -10.62
N GLU A 71 24.00 4.22 -11.03
CA GLU A 71 24.21 4.66 -12.40
C GLU A 71 23.27 3.99 -13.43
N GLU A 72 22.03 3.74 -13.01
CA GLU A 72 20.99 3.12 -13.84
C GLU A 72 19.61 3.72 -13.58
N ASP A 73 18.66 3.41 -14.48
CA ASP A 73 17.25 3.77 -14.28
C ASP A 73 16.67 3.05 -13.06
N VAL A 74 15.94 3.78 -12.23
CA VAL A 74 15.28 3.21 -11.04
C VAL A 74 14.31 2.10 -11.46
N LYS A 75 14.55 0.89 -10.95
CA LYS A 75 13.76 -0.32 -11.26
C LYS A 75 12.55 -0.55 -10.35
N TRP A 76 12.33 0.35 -9.38
CA TRP A 76 11.21 0.24 -8.44
C TRP A 76 9.88 0.40 -9.18
N THR A 77 8.82 -0.26 -8.68
CA THR A 77 7.51 -0.23 -9.34
C THR A 77 6.94 1.18 -9.35
N LYS A 78 6.90 1.79 -10.54
CA LYS A 78 6.35 3.14 -10.80
C LYS A 78 4.82 3.10 -10.88
N SER A 79 4.18 4.08 -10.25
CA SER A 79 2.74 4.33 -10.30
C SER A 79 2.48 5.84 -10.49
N THR A 80 1.36 6.19 -11.13
CA THR A 80 0.84 7.58 -11.17
C THR A 80 -0.24 7.82 -10.10
N LYS A 81 -0.57 6.79 -9.32
CA LYS A 81 -1.58 6.82 -8.26
C LYS A 81 -0.95 6.50 -6.91
N ASP A 82 -1.32 7.31 -5.92
CA ASP A 82 -1.08 7.06 -4.51
C ASP A 82 -1.81 5.77 -4.08
N ASN A 83 -1.12 4.93 -3.31
CA ASN A 83 -1.66 3.71 -2.74
C ASN A 83 -2.37 3.91 -1.38
N GLY A 84 -2.47 5.14 -0.89
CA GLY A 84 -3.09 5.56 0.36
C GLY A 84 -2.22 5.34 1.60
N PHE A 85 -0.92 5.09 1.43
CA PHE A 85 0.05 5.01 2.52
C PHE A 85 0.77 6.34 2.67
N HIS A 86 1.36 6.58 3.83
CA HIS A 86 2.25 7.72 3.98
C HIS A 86 3.47 7.53 3.08
N HIS A 87 3.93 8.63 2.49
CA HIS A 87 5.10 8.67 1.62
C HIS A 87 6.33 9.28 2.29
N ASP A 88 6.19 9.65 3.56
CA ASP A 88 7.25 10.21 4.40
C ASP A 88 6.95 9.86 5.87
N ILE A 89 7.93 9.26 6.55
CA ILE A 89 7.84 8.84 7.95
C ILE A 89 7.96 10.01 8.92
N ASP A 90 8.71 11.05 8.55
CA ASP A 90 8.90 12.25 9.38
C ASP A 90 7.68 13.18 9.26
N ARG A 91 6.84 13.00 8.22
CA ARG A 91 5.76 13.94 7.84
C ARG A 91 4.39 13.28 7.64
N ALA A 92 4.10 12.23 8.39
CA ALA A 92 2.86 11.49 8.28
C ALA A 92 1.57 12.37 8.42
N ALA A 93 0.86 12.58 7.30
CA ALA A 93 -0.52 13.08 7.04
C ALA A 93 -1.23 14.11 7.94
N ASN A 94 -0.59 14.82 8.88
CA ASN A 94 -1.30 15.80 9.71
C ASN A 94 -0.58 17.14 9.93
N THR A 95 0.49 17.44 9.20
CA THR A 95 0.75 18.86 8.91
C THR A 95 -0.36 19.30 7.98
N LYS A 96 -1.37 19.94 8.56
CA LYS A 96 -2.39 20.74 7.88
C LYS A 96 -1.70 21.60 6.81
N PHE A 97 -1.58 21.07 5.60
CA PHE A 97 -1.30 21.90 4.45
C PHE A 97 -2.62 22.59 4.19
N ASN A 98 -2.78 23.77 4.80
CA ASN A 98 -3.76 24.72 4.35
C ASN A 98 -3.60 24.79 2.84
N ALA A 99 -4.67 24.48 2.11
CA ALA A 99 -4.79 24.64 0.65
C ALA A 99 -4.67 26.11 0.19
N SER A 100 -4.03 26.95 1.00
CA SER A 100 -3.84 28.39 0.84
C SER A 100 -2.40 28.77 0.51
N MET A 101 -1.50 27.81 0.22
CA MET A 101 -0.25 28.19 -0.45
C MET A 101 -0.62 28.55 -1.90
N PRO A 102 -0.47 29.82 -2.31
CA PRO A 102 -0.79 30.21 -3.67
C PRO A 102 0.04 29.34 -4.62
N PRO A 103 -0.52 28.92 -5.76
CA PRO A 103 0.26 28.24 -6.77
C PRO A 103 1.50 29.09 -7.03
N LYS A 104 2.69 28.47 -6.93
CA LYS A 104 3.88 29.10 -7.47
C LYS A 104 3.54 29.51 -8.90
N ILE A 105 4.00 30.70 -9.27
CA ILE A 105 3.83 31.33 -10.57
C ILE A 105 3.79 30.25 -11.65
N ILE A 106 2.77 30.35 -12.52
CA ILE A 106 2.34 29.55 -13.69
C ILE A 106 3.40 28.73 -14.45
N SER A 107 4.68 28.95 -14.19
CA SER A 107 5.79 28.16 -14.67
C SER A 107 6.02 26.84 -13.92
N ASP A 108 5.86 26.68 -12.60
CA ASP A 108 6.27 25.44 -11.89
C ASP A 108 5.16 24.36 -11.85
N ILE A 109 5.05 23.56 -12.92
CA ILE A 109 4.11 22.43 -13.01
C ILE A 109 4.77 21.17 -12.43
N ARG A 110 4.12 20.54 -11.44
CA ARG A 110 4.66 19.34 -10.77
C ARG A 110 3.87 18.10 -11.08
N ALA A 111 4.48 17.20 -11.84
CA ALA A 111 3.94 15.90 -12.18
C ALA A 111 4.25 14.87 -11.07
N PRO A 112 3.23 14.34 -10.36
CA PRO A 112 3.46 13.35 -9.30
C PRO A 112 3.77 11.97 -9.88
N LEU A 113 4.70 11.27 -9.25
CA LEU A 113 5.06 9.89 -9.48
C LEU A 113 5.26 9.19 -8.14
N TYR A 114 4.92 7.91 -8.08
CA TYR A 114 5.03 7.10 -6.88
C TYR A 114 5.89 5.87 -7.18
N PHE A 115 6.85 5.56 -6.32
CA PHE A 115 7.71 4.39 -6.45
C PHE A 115 7.56 3.50 -5.23
N THR A 116 7.04 2.28 -5.42
CA THR A 116 6.91 1.32 -4.33
C THR A 116 8.29 0.81 -3.92
N ILE A 117 8.61 0.90 -2.63
CA ILE A 117 9.88 0.38 -2.09
C ILE A 117 9.92 -1.14 -2.25
N PRO A 118 10.97 -1.72 -2.87
CA PRO A 118 11.13 -3.16 -2.91
C PRO A 118 11.52 -3.63 -1.49
N GLY A 119 10.58 -4.31 -0.82
CA GLY A 119 10.75 -4.73 0.56
C GLY A 119 11.97 -5.63 0.77
N GLY A 120 12.67 -5.44 1.89
CA GLY A 120 13.74 -6.30 2.36
C GLY A 120 15.13 -6.03 1.74
N THR A 121 15.25 -5.27 0.65
CA THR A 121 16.55 -5.08 -0.04
C THR A 121 16.92 -3.63 -0.36
N ALA A 122 16.03 -2.68 -0.10
CA ALA A 122 16.18 -1.29 -0.54
C ALA A 122 16.79 -0.34 0.51
N GLU A 123 17.36 -0.81 1.61
CA GLU A 123 17.81 0.06 2.70
C GLU A 123 18.94 1.02 2.28
N GLY A 124 18.99 2.18 2.94
CA GLY A 124 20.05 3.18 2.75
C GLY A 124 19.59 4.43 1.99
N GLU A 125 20.56 5.17 1.47
CA GLU A 125 20.34 6.43 0.77
C GLU A 125 20.30 6.22 -0.75
N HIS A 126 19.25 6.73 -1.39
CA HIS A 126 19.06 6.70 -2.84
C HIS A 126 18.93 8.13 -3.37
N ARG A 127 19.83 8.52 -4.26
CA ARG A 127 19.96 9.86 -4.84
C ARG A 127 19.49 9.79 -6.29
N TRP A 128 18.41 10.49 -6.61
CA TRP A 128 17.73 10.42 -7.88
C TRP A 128 17.74 11.74 -8.64
N ILE A 129 17.81 11.62 -9.96
CA ILE A 129 17.59 12.72 -10.91
C ILE A 129 16.49 12.34 -11.89
N ALA A 130 15.84 13.33 -12.49
CA ALA A 130 14.90 13.11 -13.57
C ALA A 130 15.59 13.35 -14.93
N LYS A 131 15.22 12.55 -15.93
CA LYS A 131 15.59 12.70 -17.34
C LYS A 131 14.34 12.80 -18.18
N LEU A 132 14.25 13.81 -19.04
CA LEU A 132 13.11 14.05 -19.93
C LEU A 132 13.59 14.73 -21.20
N ASN A 133 13.21 14.22 -22.37
CA ASN A 133 13.52 14.80 -23.69
C ASN A 133 15.01 15.10 -23.91
N GLY A 134 15.90 14.21 -23.45
CA GLY A 134 17.36 14.38 -23.55
C GLY A 134 17.95 15.44 -22.61
N LYS A 135 17.14 16.03 -21.72
CA LYS A 135 17.59 16.88 -20.61
C LYS A 135 17.56 16.11 -19.30
N GLN A 136 18.31 16.58 -18.31
CA GLN A 136 18.34 16.00 -16.97
C GLN A 136 18.40 17.09 -15.90
N THR A 137 17.93 16.76 -14.69
CA THR A 137 18.07 17.63 -13.52
C THR A 137 19.53 17.65 -13.02
N ASN A 138 19.86 18.64 -12.19
CA ASN A 138 21.22 18.83 -11.70
C ASN A 138 21.64 17.69 -10.74
N VAL A 139 22.78 17.06 -11.04
CA VAL A 139 23.36 15.96 -10.24
C VAL A 139 23.84 16.39 -8.86
N ASN A 140 24.11 17.69 -8.68
CA ASN A 140 24.54 18.26 -7.39
C ASN A 140 23.37 18.57 -6.46
N THR A 141 22.13 18.55 -6.97
CA THR A 141 20.90 18.76 -6.19
C THR A 141 19.89 17.65 -6.47
N PRO A 142 20.24 16.37 -6.23
CA PRO A 142 19.33 15.26 -6.49
C PRO A 142 18.25 15.18 -5.41
N LEU A 143 17.13 14.53 -5.75
CA LEU A 143 16.20 14.06 -4.73
C LEU A 143 16.86 12.92 -3.95
N THR A 144 16.91 13.04 -2.63
CA THR A 144 17.46 12.02 -1.73
C THR A 144 16.34 11.30 -1.00
N VAL A 145 16.25 9.99 -1.21
CA VAL A 145 15.32 9.08 -0.57
C VAL A 145 16.09 8.24 0.43
N THR A 146 15.82 8.43 1.72
CA THR A 146 16.37 7.56 2.76
C THR A 146 15.39 6.45 3.08
N VAL A 147 15.74 5.21 2.73
CA VAL A 147 14.99 4.02 3.09
C VAL A 147 15.51 3.51 4.43
N LYS A 148 14.69 3.64 5.47
CA LYS A 148 14.96 3.13 6.82
C LYS A 148 14.60 1.66 6.90
N GLY A 149 15.44 0.90 7.60
CA GLY A 149 15.11 -0.47 7.99
C GLY A 149 13.79 -0.52 8.74
N PHE A 150 13.11 -1.65 8.58
CA PHE A 150 11.78 -1.86 9.12
C PHE A 150 11.72 -3.27 9.68
N GLU A 151 11.72 -3.34 11.00
CA GLU A 151 11.68 -4.60 11.75
C GLU A 151 10.61 -4.47 12.83
N VAL A 152 9.74 -5.47 12.91
CA VAL A 152 8.63 -5.50 13.85
C VAL A 152 8.66 -6.81 14.61
N SER A 153 8.57 -6.71 15.93
CA SER A 153 8.51 -7.85 16.84
C SER A 153 7.08 -8.05 17.37
N ALA A 154 6.74 -9.28 17.74
CA ALA A 154 5.37 -9.65 18.09
C ALA A 154 4.84 -8.93 19.35
N ASP A 155 5.74 -8.55 20.26
CA ASP A 155 5.45 -7.79 21.48
C ASP A 155 5.10 -6.31 21.21
N GLN A 156 5.43 -5.79 20.02
CA GLN A 156 5.07 -4.43 19.59
C GLN A 156 3.65 -4.35 19.00
N LEU A 157 2.93 -5.47 18.93
CA LEU A 157 1.62 -5.58 18.32
C LEU A 157 0.52 -5.76 19.35
N GLU A 158 -0.67 -5.27 19.01
CA GLU A 158 -1.92 -5.56 19.71
C GLU A 158 -3.08 -5.76 18.75
N ILE A 159 -4.08 -6.53 19.18
CA ILE A 159 -5.33 -6.74 18.47
C ILE A 159 -6.44 -6.04 19.24
N VAL A 160 -7.11 -5.08 18.60
CA VAL A 160 -8.19 -4.31 19.21
C VAL A 160 -9.50 -4.59 18.49
N GLU A 161 -10.56 -4.94 19.23
CA GLU A 161 -11.92 -5.05 18.67
C GLU A 161 -12.46 -3.65 18.33
N ARG A 162 -13.05 -3.50 17.15
CA ARG A 162 -13.49 -2.20 16.62
C ARG A 162 -14.97 -2.11 16.34
N ALA A 163 -15.54 -3.15 15.74
CA ALA A 163 -16.93 -3.13 15.31
C ALA A 163 -17.47 -4.56 15.16
N GLU A 164 -18.78 -4.65 14.99
CA GLU A 164 -19.48 -5.86 14.57
C GLU A 164 -20.23 -5.54 13.27
N VAL A 165 -20.08 -6.40 12.27
CA VAL A 165 -20.73 -6.26 10.96
C VAL A 165 -21.38 -7.59 10.64
N ASP A 166 -22.71 -7.61 10.63
CA ASP A 166 -23.52 -8.83 10.53
C ASP A 166 -23.13 -9.88 11.58
N CYS A 167 -22.64 -11.05 11.15
CA CYS A 167 -22.18 -12.14 12.01
C CYS A 167 -20.65 -12.15 12.19
N HIS A 168 -19.98 -11.04 11.86
CA HIS A 168 -18.52 -10.91 11.94
C HIS A 168 -18.09 -9.86 12.96
N LYS A 169 -16.98 -10.15 13.65
CA LYS A 169 -16.32 -9.16 14.50
C LYS A 169 -15.12 -8.55 13.80
N LEU A 170 -15.11 -7.24 13.67
CA LEU A 170 -13.97 -6.48 13.16
C LEU A 170 -12.96 -6.26 14.28
N ARG A 171 -11.73 -6.67 14.01
CA ARG A 171 -10.55 -6.45 14.84
C ARG A 171 -9.51 -5.73 14.03
N VAL A 172 -8.61 -5.02 14.69
CA VAL A 172 -7.47 -4.36 14.04
C VAL A 172 -6.22 -4.82 14.73
N LEU A 173 -5.33 -5.47 13.97
CA LEU A 173 -3.94 -5.63 14.37
C LEU A 173 -3.25 -4.29 14.13
N LYS A 174 -2.68 -3.72 15.18
CA LYS A 174 -1.93 -2.47 15.08
C LYS A 174 -0.73 -2.49 16.00
N TYR A 175 0.13 -1.50 15.83
CA TYR A 175 1.17 -1.22 16.81
C TYR A 175 0.54 -0.84 18.15
N ARG A 176 1.20 -1.26 19.24
CA ARG A 176 0.93 -0.73 20.57
C ARG A 176 1.28 0.75 20.61
N GLY A 177 0.64 1.51 21.50
CA GLY A 177 0.87 2.95 21.61
C GLY A 177 2.31 3.35 22.00
N ASP A 178 3.08 2.42 22.56
CA ASP A 178 4.49 2.57 22.92
C ASP A 178 5.47 2.01 21.86
N ALA A 179 4.96 1.48 20.75
CA ALA A 179 5.80 1.02 19.66
C ALA A 179 6.54 2.19 18.98
N PRO A 180 7.73 1.94 18.38
CA PRO A 180 8.52 2.99 17.72
C PRO A 180 7.92 3.49 16.39
N PHE A 181 6.84 2.85 15.93
CA PHE A 181 6.18 3.18 14.66
C PHE A 181 4.87 3.92 14.93
N PRO A 182 4.57 5.01 14.20
CA PRO A 182 3.31 5.71 14.39
C PRO A 182 2.14 4.83 13.89
N ASP A 183 0.93 5.02 14.46
CA ASP A 183 -0.32 4.34 14.07
C ASP A 183 -0.60 4.38 12.55
N SER A 184 -0.02 5.37 11.90
CA SER A 184 -0.13 5.68 10.49
C SER A 184 0.67 4.71 9.61
N GLN A 185 1.62 3.97 10.18
CA GLN A 185 2.38 2.92 9.49
C GLN A 185 1.61 1.60 9.52
N LYS A 186 1.45 1.01 8.35
CA LYS A 186 0.68 -0.23 8.17
C LYS A 186 1.60 -1.44 8.31
N LEU A 187 1.12 -2.46 9.02
CA LEU A 187 1.85 -3.71 9.37
C LEU A 187 2.04 -4.69 8.20
N MET A 188 2.05 -4.22 6.96
CA MET A 188 2.18 -5.10 5.81
C MET A 188 3.57 -5.77 5.83
N ASN A 189 3.60 -7.07 5.56
CA ASN A 189 4.78 -7.94 5.66
C ASN A 189 5.34 -8.21 7.08
N CYS A 190 4.75 -7.65 8.15
CA CYS A 190 5.13 -7.96 9.53
C CYS A 190 4.50 -9.24 10.08
N ILE A 191 3.66 -9.92 9.29
CA ILE A 191 2.79 -10.95 9.82
C ILE A 191 3.29 -12.31 9.37
N HIS A 192 4.22 -12.88 10.14
CA HIS A 192 4.26 -14.32 10.28
C HIS A 192 2.95 -14.74 10.94
N TYR A 193 2.05 -15.37 10.18
CA TYR A 193 0.76 -15.82 10.69
C TYR A 193 0.58 -17.32 10.50
N LYS A 194 -0.18 -17.91 11.41
CA LYS A 194 -0.65 -19.29 11.32
C LYS A 194 -2.09 -19.26 10.77
N GLY A 195 -2.38 -19.87 9.61
CA GLY A 195 -3.69 -19.67 8.94
C GLY A 195 -3.93 -20.37 7.59
N ILE A 196 -5.12 -20.16 6.98
CA ILE A 196 -5.57 -20.78 5.71
C ILE A 196 -6.04 -19.73 4.70
N LYS A 197 -5.18 -19.17 3.87
CA LYS A 197 -5.61 -18.23 2.81
C LYS A 197 -6.43 -18.96 1.74
N PHE A 198 -7.63 -18.48 1.39
CA PHE A 198 -8.40 -19.00 0.23
C PHE A 198 -8.03 -18.21 -1.03
N ILE A 199 -7.88 -18.89 -2.17
CA ILE A 199 -7.38 -18.33 -3.44
C ILE A 199 -8.52 -18.32 -4.48
N GLY A 200 -8.79 -17.17 -5.11
CA GLY A 200 -9.81 -17.08 -6.16
C GLY A 200 -10.24 -15.65 -6.54
N SER A 201 -11.04 -15.53 -7.60
CA SER A 201 -11.44 -14.29 -8.28
C SER A 201 -12.45 -13.40 -7.51
N GLY A 202 -12.45 -13.42 -6.19
CA GLY A 202 -13.39 -12.64 -5.37
C GLY A 202 -12.95 -12.32 -3.94
N GLY A 203 -11.68 -12.49 -3.57
CA GLY A 203 -11.25 -12.29 -2.20
C GLY A 203 -9.75 -12.09 -2.05
N ASN A 204 -9.35 -10.84 -1.91
CA ASN A 204 -8.04 -10.42 -1.45
C ASN A 204 -7.99 -10.49 0.09
N SER A 205 -8.25 -11.67 0.65
CA SER A 205 -8.41 -11.86 2.10
C SER A 205 -7.56 -13.01 2.60
N TRP A 206 -6.62 -12.71 3.49
CA TRP A 206 -5.72 -13.67 4.11
C TRP A 206 -6.36 -14.22 5.37
N VAL A 207 -6.45 -15.52 5.57
CA VAL A 207 -6.94 -16.04 6.85
C VAL A 207 -5.77 -16.15 7.83
N SER A 208 -5.84 -15.45 8.95
CA SER A 208 -4.93 -15.58 10.09
C SER A 208 -5.65 -16.04 11.34
N MET A 209 -5.19 -17.15 11.90
CA MET A 209 -5.63 -17.63 13.20
C MET A 209 -4.85 -16.89 14.27
N ALA A 210 -5.53 -16.04 15.04
CA ALA A 210 -5.02 -15.61 16.32
C ALA A 210 -4.92 -16.84 17.25
N MET A 211 -3.73 -17.06 17.82
CA MET A 211 -3.50 -18.15 18.78
C MET A 211 -4.56 -18.16 19.89
N SER A 212 -5.29 -19.26 19.98
CA SER A 212 -6.16 -19.58 21.11
C SER A 212 -5.72 -20.94 21.65
N THR A 213 -5.24 -20.98 22.89
CA THR A 213 -4.97 -22.21 23.64
C THR A 213 -6.25 -23.01 23.96
N LYS A 214 -7.43 -22.49 23.58
CA LYS A 214 -8.75 -23.06 23.89
C LYS A 214 -9.63 -23.32 22.66
N GLY A 215 -9.03 -23.51 21.49
CA GLY A 215 -9.74 -23.97 20.30
C GLY A 215 -10.00 -22.89 19.26
N HIS A 216 -9.90 -23.37 18.02
CA HIS A 216 -10.16 -22.82 16.69
C HIS A 216 -10.89 -21.47 16.65
N LYS A 217 -10.19 -20.39 16.30
CA LYS A 217 -10.84 -19.14 15.88
C LYS A 217 -10.22 -18.70 14.56
N LEU A 218 -11.01 -18.75 13.50
CA LEU A 218 -10.61 -18.31 12.18
C LEU A 218 -10.68 -16.78 12.15
N GLY A 219 -9.55 -16.09 11.99
CA GLY A 219 -9.51 -14.66 11.68
C GLY A 219 -9.11 -14.48 10.22
N VAL A 220 -9.51 -13.38 9.59
CA VAL A 220 -9.19 -13.09 8.18
C VAL A 220 -8.73 -11.64 8.03
N PHE A 221 -7.48 -11.40 7.67
CA PHE A 221 -7.05 -10.11 7.17
C PHE A 221 -7.71 -9.81 5.83
N VAL A 222 -8.09 -8.57 5.64
CA VAL A 222 -8.49 -8.06 4.33
C VAL A 222 -7.30 -7.27 3.77
N ASP A 223 -7.07 -7.32 2.46
CA ASP A 223 -6.04 -6.49 1.85
C ASP A 223 -6.44 -5.01 1.93
N HIS A 224 -5.40 -4.17 2.01
CA HIS A 224 -5.55 -2.74 2.03
C HIS A 224 -6.38 -2.23 0.83
N ASN A 225 -7.29 -1.27 1.09
CA ASN A 225 -8.23 -0.67 0.14
C ASN A 225 -9.30 -1.60 -0.46
N VAL A 226 -9.38 -2.87 -0.07
CA VAL A 226 -10.51 -3.73 -0.46
C VAL A 226 -11.67 -3.48 0.50
N LYS A 227 -12.74 -2.88 -0.02
CA LYS A 227 -13.88 -2.41 0.79
C LYS A 227 -15.21 -3.06 0.44
N SER A 228 -15.29 -3.86 -0.60
CA SER A 228 -16.55 -4.47 -1.02
C SER A 228 -16.34 -5.80 -1.71
N ASN A 229 -17.42 -6.58 -1.80
CA ASN A 229 -17.44 -7.90 -2.42
C ASN A 229 -16.42 -8.87 -1.82
N ILE A 230 -16.10 -8.73 -0.53
CA ILE A 230 -15.14 -9.61 0.12
C ILE A 230 -15.82 -10.95 0.37
N LYS A 231 -15.37 -11.98 -0.34
CA LYS A 231 -15.79 -13.37 -0.13
C LYS A 231 -14.65 -14.14 0.52
N ILE A 232 -14.91 -14.68 1.70
CA ILE A 232 -13.88 -15.39 2.47
C ILE A 232 -13.76 -16.84 2.01
N ALA A 233 -14.89 -17.54 1.87
CA ALA A 233 -14.93 -18.92 1.39
C ALA A 233 -16.36 -19.31 0.97
N LYS A 234 -16.48 -20.33 0.13
CA LYS A 234 -17.76 -20.96 -0.20
C LYS A 234 -18.24 -21.85 0.94
N ALA A 235 -19.43 -21.61 1.46
CA ALA A 235 -20.09 -22.46 2.44
C ALA A 235 -20.59 -23.74 1.76
N GLY A 236 -20.61 -24.85 2.51
CA GLY A 236 -21.00 -26.15 1.97
C GLY A 236 -20.07 -26.66 0.86
N HIS A 237 -18.81 -26.20 0.83
CA HIS A 237 -17.83 -26.55 -0.18
C HIS A 237 -16.55 -27.12 0.44
N PHE A 238 -15.97 -28.11 -0.24
CA PHE A 238 -14.63 -28.60 0.05
C PHE A 238 -13.61 -27.76 -0.71
N HIS A 239 -12.76 -27.04 0.01
CA HIS A 239 -11.64 -26.31 -0.57
C HIS A 239 -10.40 -27.20 -0.53
N TYR A 240 -9.77 -27.40 -1.68
CA TYR A 240 -8.56 -28.21 -1.82
C TYR A 240 -7.29 -27.35 -1.89
N SER A 241 -6.11 -27.96 -1.81
CA SER A 241 -4.81 -27.26 -1.77
C SER A 241 -4.50 -26.32 -2.94
N HIS A 242 -5.24 -26.37 -4.05
CA HIS A 242 -5.11 -25.42 -5.16
C HIS A 242 -6.04 -24.20 -5.03
N GLU A 243 -7.00 -24.26 -4.10
CA GLU A 243 -7.96 -23.20 -3.76
C GLU A 243 -7.65 -22.58 -2.39
N MET A 244 -6.60 -23.06 -1.71
CA MET A 244 -6.17 -22.53 -0.43
C MET A 244 -4.67 -22.73 -0.20
N ASP A 245 -4.05 -21.76 0.46
CA ASP A 245 -2.68 -21.79 0.96
C ASP A 245 -2.69 -21.86 2.49
N LYS A 246 -1.88 -22.74 3.07
CA LYS A 246 -1.86 -23.02 4.52
C LYS A 246 -0.49 -22.66 5.07
N GLN A 247 -0.45 -21.86 6.13
CA GLN A 247 0.79 -21.43 6.78
C GLN A 247 0.78 -21.82 8.25
N ASP A 248 1.83 -22.52 8.69
CA ASP A 248 2.07 -22.95 10.09
C ASP A 248 0.91 -23.73 10.76
N ILE A 249 0.07 -24.40 9.96
CA ILE A 249 -0.98 -25.31 10.43
C ILE A 249 -0.55 -26.76 10.22
N GLU A 250 -0.05 -27.37 11.29
CA GLU A 250 0.19 -28.81 11.39
C GLU A 250 -1.13 -29.59 11.29
N ASP A 251 -1.10 -30.76 10.64
CA ASP A 251 -2.17 -31.77 10.64
C ASP A 251 -3.58 -31.32 10.21
N SER A 252 -3.68 -30.42 9.21
CA SER A 252 -5.00 -29.94 8.71
C SER A 252 -5.55 -30.69 7.48
N GLY A 253 -4.98 -31.83 7.11
CA GLY A 253 -5.39 -32.60 5.93
C GLY A 253 -5.18 -31.87 4.58
N VAL A 254 -5.62 -32.48 3.48
CA VAL A 254 -5.50 -31.93 2.10
C VAL A 254 -6.68 -31.04 1.68
N ALA A 255 -7.79 -31.08 2.42
CA ALA A 255 -9.02 -30.35 2.12
C ALA A 255 -9.68 -29.82 3.40
N ASN A 256 -10.38 -28.69 3.29
CA ASN A 256 -11.17 -28.11 4.38
C ASN A 256 -12.63 -27.96 3.96
N TRP A 257 -13.55 -28.33 4.85
CA TRP A 257 -14.99 -28.13 4.65
C TRP A 257 -15.50 -26.95 5.48
N ILE A 258 -16.23 -26.06 4.83
CA ILE A 258 -16.79 -24.86 5.44
C ILE A 258 -18.28 -25.05 5.71
N THR A 259 -18.72 -24.88 6.96
CA THR A 259 -20.11 -25.09 7.41
C THR A 259 -20.89 -23.81 7.67
N CYS A 260 -20.32 -22.63 7.41
CA CYS A 260 -20.92 -21.37 7.82
C CYS A 260 -21.32 -20.48 6.63
N ASP A 261 -22.62 -20.20 6.52
CA ASP A 261 -23.21 -19.34 5.48
C ASP A 261 -22.75 -17.88 5.59
N CYS A 262 -22.22 -17.46 6.75
CA CYS A 262 -21.66 -16.12 6.91
C CYS A 262 -20.40 -15.88 6.06
N LEU A 263 -19.70 -16.94 5.65
CA LEU A 263 -18.48 -16.81 4.85
C LEU A 263 -18.74 -16.55 3.36
N ASP A 264 -19.94 -16.88 2.89
CA ASP A 264 -20.41 -16.71 1.51
C ASP A 264 -21.04 -15.33 1.24
N LYS A 265 -21.49 -14.65 2.30
CA LYS A 265 -22.02 -13.29 2.17
C LYS A 265 -20.89 -12.36 1.74
N SER A 266 -21.14 -11.59 0.69
CA SER A 266 -20.24 -10.49 0.32
C SER A 266 -20.21 -9.49 1.47
N LEU A 267 -19.05 -9.38 2.12
CA LEU A 267 -18.85 -8.40 3.17
C LEU A 267 -18.49 -7.06 2.53
N ASP A 268 -19.31 -6.04 2.80
CA ASP A 268 -19.11 -4.67 2.34
C ASP A 268 -18.78 -3.75 3.52
N PHE A 269 -17.65 -3.07 3.41
CA PHE A 269 -17.09 -2.17 4.42
C PHE A 269 -17.44 -0.70 4.14
N THR A 270 -18.74 -0.41 4.04
CA THR A 270 -19.25 0.95 3.79
C THR A 270 -19.38 1.80 5.07
N ASN A 271 -19.29 1.18 6.26
CA ASN A 271 -19.38 1.89 7.54
C ASN A 271 -18.10 2.72 7.82
N LYS A 272 -18.30 3.96 8.29
CA LYS A 272 -17.27 4.89 8.76
C LYS A 272 -16.31 4.25 9.77
N ASP A 273 -16.81 3.46 10.71
CA ASP A 273 -16.01 2.80 11.75
C ASP A 273 -14.94 1.87 11.15
N ILE A 274 -15.23 1.32 9.96
CA ILE A 274 -14.33 0.41 9.26
C ILE A 274 -13.26 1.19 8.52
N THR A 275 -13.62 2.32 7.90
CA THR A 275 -12.63 3.25 7.33
C THR A 275 -11.69 3.79 8.41
N GLU A 276 -12.19 4.06 9.61
CA GLU A 276 -11.34 4.45 10.75
C GLU A 276 -10.48 3.28 11.27
N ALA A 277 -11.00 2.05 11.26
CA ALA A 277 -10.24 0.85 11.60
C ALA A 277 -9.06 0.62 10.63
N TRP A 278 -9.29 0.82 9.32
CA TRP A 278 -8.27 0.76 8.28
C TRP A 278 -7.14 1.78 8.44
N ASN A 279 -7.48 2.97 8.94
CA ASN A 279 -6.49 4.02 9.20
C ASN A 279 -5.64 3.75 10.44
N LYS A 280 -5.99 2.75 11.26
CA LYS A 280 -5.31 2.43 12.52
C LYS A 280 -4.41 1.19 12.45
N GLY A 281 -4.45 0.41 11.37
CA GLY A 281 -3.67 -0.84 11.26
C GLY A 281 -4.22 -1.81 10.22
N VAL A 282 -3.86 -3.09 10.35
CA VAL A 282 -4.36 -4.15 9.47
C VAL A 282 -5.68 -4.67 10.02
N VAL A 283 -6.72 -4.60 9.19
CA VAL A 283 -8.07 -5.03 9.55
C VAL A 283 -8.19 -6.55 9.46
N MET A 284 -8.69 -7.14 10.54
CA MET A 284 -8.98 -8.55 10.72
C MET A 284 -10.48 -8.76 10.93
N VAL A 285 -11.05 -9.73 10.25
CA VAL A 285 -12.43 -10.19 10.42
C VAL A 285 -12.40 -11.51 11.15
N MET A 286 -12.88 -11.55 12.39
CA MET A 286 -13.09 -12.81 13.08
C MET A 286 -14.36 -13.47 12.57
N VAL A 287 -14.22 -14.74 12.20
CA VAL A 287 -15.30 -15.65 11.81
C VAL A 287 -15.51 -16.64 12.96
N HIS A 288 -16.76 -17.01 13.21
CA HIS A 288 -17.11 -17.94 14.28
C HIS A 288 -16.38 -19.29 14.15
N SER A 289 -16.05 -19.91 15.28
CA SER A 289 -15.22 -21.14 15.37
C SER A 289 -15.89 -22.39 14.81
N SER A 290 -17.22 -22.44 14.85
CA SER A 290 -18.04 -23.56 14.35
C SER A 290 -18.09 -23.67 12.83
N SER A 291 -17.31 -22.86 12.11
CA SER A 291 -17.45 -22.63 10.68
C SER A 291 -16.58 -23.52 9.79
N VAL A 292 -15.62 -24.27 10.35
CA VAL A 292 -14.70 -25.13 9.59
C VAL A 292 -14.58 -26.49 10.28
N LYS A 293 -14.74 -27.57 9.50
CA LYS A 293 -14.42 -28.94 9.93
C LYS A 293 -13.24 -29.47 9.13
N ASN A 294 -12.21 -29.94 9.83
CA ASN A 294 -11.14 -30.72 9.22
C ASN A 294 -11.63 -32.15 9.04
N ASN A 295 -11.45 -32.72 7.85
CA ASN A 295 -11.71 -34.13 7.61
C ASN A 295 -10.39 -34.83 7.31
N ASP A 296 -9.85 -35.51 8.32
CA ASP A 296 -8.79 -36.49 8.14
C ASP A 296 -9.37 -37.75 7.49
N LYS A 297 -9.37 -37.78 6.15
CA LYS A 297 -9.42 -39.06 5.44
C LYS A 297 -8.03 -39.38 4.94
N ARG A 298 -7.28 -40.13 5.76
CA ARG A 298 -6.25 -41.04 5.26
C ARG A 298 -6.94 -42.01 4.30
N ILE A 299 -6.47 -42.07 3.06
CA ILE A 299 -6.71 -43.21 2.16
C ILE A 299 -5.90 -44.38 2.71
#